data_AF-A0A814U501-F1
#
_entry.id   AF-A0A814U501-F1
#
_cell.length_a   1.000
_cell.length_b   1.000
_cell.length_c   1.000
_cell.angle_alpha   90.00
_cell.angle_beta   90.00
_cell.angle_gamma   90.00
#
_symmetry.space_group_name_H-M   'P 1'
#
loop_
_entity.id
_entity.type
_entity.pdbx_description
1 polymer ?
#
loop_
_entity_poly.entity_id
_entity_poly.type
_entity_poly.pdbx_seq_one_letter_code
_entity_poly.pdbx_strand_id
1 'polypeptide(L)'
;MSLSSPGPRNRGNCYFFGQISSSTTMWQTIYLNNTVAAVLIDSLTVNFRLSAWIGGWEDQNDNAKISLTFLNQFSQQVGYVTNIGPVSASDRNYISMMLYREAGGVVPIGARVAKVLVTFTRTAQKSNDGSVDNIALVLHQ
;
A
#
# COMPACT_ATOMS: atom_id res chain seq x y z
N MET A 1 -0.74 -10.53 18.53
CA MET A 1 0.10 -9.33 18.79
C MET A 1 -0.34 -8.71 20.10
N SER A 2 0.59 -8.22 20.92
CA SER A 2 0.27 -7.53 22.18
C SER A 2 -0.46 -6.21 21.89
N LEU A 3 -1.27 -5.73 22.84
CA LEU A 3 -1.86 -4.38 22.79
C LEU A 3 -0.80 -3.27 22.72
N SER A 4 0.42 -3.56 23.19
CA SER A 4 1.57 -2.64 23.16
C SER A 4 2.34 -2.64 21.83
N SER A 5 2.14 -3.63 20.96
CA SER A 5 2.82 -3.68 19.66
C SER A 5 2.25 -2.58 18.75
N PRO A 6 3.07 -1.77 18.04
CA PRO A 6 2.59 -0.82 17.05
C PRO A 6 1.59 -1.45 16.07
N GLY A 7 0.56 -0.69 15.72
CA GLY A 7 -0.53 -1.10 14.85
C GLY A 7 -1.64 -0.05 14.82
N PRO A 8 -2.62 -0.20 13.91
CA PRO A 8 -3.72 0.75 13.81
C PRO A 8 -4.57 0.79 15.08
N ARG A 9 -5.19 1.95 15.38
CA ARG A 9 -6.06 2.12 16.56
C ARG A 9 -7.28 1.20 16.53
N ASN A 10 -7.83 0.94 15.34
CA ASN A 10 -8.95 0.02 15.10
C ASN A 10 -8.43 -1.28 14.46
N ARG A 11 -7.65 -2.05 15.22
CA ARG A 11 -6.96 -3.26 14.71
C ARG A 11 -7.93 -4.26 14.08
N GLY A 12 -7.57 -4.82 12.92
CA GLY A 12 -8.24 -5.99 12.36
C GLY A 12 -9.46 -5.71 11.49
N ASN A 13 -9.98 -4.48 11.44
CA ASN A 13 -11.16 -4.15 10.62
C ASN A 13 -10.86 -4.11 9.12
N CYS A 14 -9.60 -3.88 8.73
CA CYS A 14 -9.17 -3.83 7.32
C CYS A 14 -7.87 -4.65 7.12
N TYR A 15 -7.73 -5.77 7.84
CA TYR A 15 -6.55 -6.62 7.83
C TYR A 15 -6.57 -7.64 6.69
N PHE A 16 -5.46 -7.73 5.96
CA PHE A 16 -5.23 -8.69 4.87
C PHE A 16 -3.85 -9.33 5.00
N PHE A 17 -3.70 -10.59 4.60
CA PHE A 17 -2.43 -11.30 4.62
C PHE A 17 -2.30 -12.31 3.46
N GLY A 18 -1.07 -12.76 3.18
CA GLY A 18 -0.72 -13.52 1.97
C GLY A 18 -1.18 -14.98 1.91
N GLN A 19 -1.66 -15.55 3.02
CA GLN A 19 -2.18 -16.92 3.12
C GLN A 19 -1.14 -18.02 2.87
N ILE A 20 -1.25 -18.84 1.80
CA ILE A 20 -0.39 -20.03 1.58
C ILE A 20 0.39 -19.99 0.25
N SER A 21 0.06 -19.09 -0.66
CA SER A 21 0.71 -19.00 -1.96
C SER A 21 2.04 -18.27 -1.86
N SER A 22 2.99 -18.63 -2.71
CA SER A 22 4.30 -17.95 -2.77
C SER A 22 4.17 -16.46 -3.11
N SER A 23 3.15 -16.10 -3.88
CA SER A 23 2.75 -14.73 -4.16
C SER A 23 1.23 -14.64 -4.18
N THR A 24 0.70 -13.66 -3.45
CA THR A 24 -0.73 -13.32 -3.42
C THR A 24 -0.86 -11.83 -3.69
N THR A 25 -1.88 -11.44 -4.44
CA THR A 25 -2.13 -10.02 -4.74
C THR A 25 -3.58 -9.66 -4.51
N MET A 26 -3.81 -8.39 -4.17
CA MET A 26 -5.13 -7.75 -4.21
C MET A 26 -4.95 -6.35 -4.76
N TRP A 27 -5.95 -5.82 -5.45
CA TRP A 27 -5.87 -4.49 -6.03
C TRP A 27 -7.20 -3.75 -5.98
N GLN A 28 -7.12 -2.43 -6.03
CA GLN A 28 -8.26 -1.54 -6.24
C GLN A 28 -7.93 -0.55 -7.35
N THR A 29 -8.90 -0.34 -8.23
CA THR A 29 -8.87 0.69 -9.27
C THR A 29 -9.80 1.82 -8.83
N ILE A 30 -9.27 3.03 -8.76
CA ILE A 30 -9.99 4.23 -8.30
C ILE A 30 -10.04 5.23 -9.46
N TYR A 31 -11.24 5.52 -9.96
CA TYR A 31 -11.45 6.57 -10.95
C TYR A 31 -11.43 7.94 -10.26
N LEU A 32 -10.50 8.81 -10.66
CA LEU A 32 -10.23 10.07 -9.98
C LEU A 32 -11.28 11.15 -10.24
N ASN A 33 -12.04 11.03 -11.34
CA ASN A 33 -13.09 11.96 -11.72
C ASN A 33 -14.18 12.13 -10.65
N ASN A 34 -14.39 11.14 -9.79
CA ASN A 34 -15.35 11.20 -8.69
C ASN A 34 -14.77 11.86 -7.42
N THR A 35 -13.47 12.18 -7.40
CA THR A 35 -12.76 12.69 -6.21
C THR A 35 -12.20 14.10 -6.42
N VAL A 36 -11.63 14.39 -7.60
CA VAL A 36 -10.98 15.67 -7.90
C VAL A 36 -11.23 16.07 -9.36
N ALA A 37 -11.47 17.35 -9.62
CA ALA A 37 -11.62 17.84 -10.99
C ALA A 37 -10.31 17.69 -11.79
N ALA A 38 -10.41 17.21 -13.03
CA ALA A 38 -9.25 16.93 -13.88
C ALA A 38 -8.32 18.15 -14.07
N VAL A 39 -8.88 19.36 -14.17
CA VAL A 39 -8.12 20.61 -14.30
C VAL A 39 -7.17 20.87 -13.12
N LEU A 40 -7.53 20.42 -11.91
CA LEU A 40 -6.69 20.57 -10.72
C LEU A 40 -5.51 19.59 -10.77
N ILE A 41 -5.76 18.36 -11.21
CA ILE A 41 -4.70 17.37 -11.46
C ILE A 41 -3.74 17.88 -12.53
N ASP A 42 -4.29 18.35 -13.65
CA ASP A 42 -3.50 18.77 -14.82
C ASP A 42 -2.74 20.09 -14.59
N SER A 43 -3.11 20.85 -13.55
CA SER A 43 -2.37 22.05 -13.07
C SER A 43 -1.36 21.75 -11.97
N LEU A 44 -1.12 20.46 -11.63
CA LEU A 44 -0.17 20.03 -10.59
C LEU A 44 -0.47 20.57 -9.18
N THR A 45 -1.74 20.86 -8.90
CA THR A 45 -2.17 21.39 -7.59
C THR A 45 -2.64 20.32 -6.61
N VAL A 46 -2.72 19.06 -7.06
CA VAL A 46 -3.25 17.94 -6.26
C VAL A 46 -2.09 17.08 -5.79
N ASN A 47 -1.95 16.97 -4.48
CA ASN A 47 -1.04 16.06 -3.80
C ASN A 47 -1.73 14.76 -3.41
N PHE A 48 -0.96 13.69 -3.24
CA PHE A 48 -1.41 12.42 -2.71
C PHE A 48 -0.55 11.97 -1.52
N ARG A 49 -1.16 11.19 -0.63
CA ARG A 49 -0.49 10.42 0.42
C ARG A 49 -1.01 8.99 0.39
N LEU A 50 -0.11 8.04 0.17
CA LEU A 50 -0.34 6.61 0.31
C LEU A 50 0.20 6.18 1.68
N SER A 51 -0.61 5.49 2.47
CA SER A 51 -0.20 4.99 3.78
C SER A 51 -0.82 3.63 4.09
N ALA A 52 -0.15 2.86 4.94
CA ALA A 52 -0.67 1.62 5.51
C ALA A 52 0.11 1.23 6.76
N TRP A 53 -0.47 0.32 7.54
CA TRP A 53 0.30 -0.53 8.44
C TRP A 53 0.73 -1.78 7.67
N ILE A 54 2.02 -2.10 7.68
CA ILE A 54 2.58 -3.24 6.96
C ILE A 54 3.40 -4.07 7.95
N GLY A 55 3.21 -5.38 7.97
CA GLY A 55 3.83 -6.23 8.97
C GLY A 55 4.03 -7.68 8.54
N GLY A 56 4.31 -8.51 9.54
CA GLY A 56 4.50 -9.94 9.38
C GLY A 56 4.61 -10.67 10.71
N TRP A 57 4.99 -11.93 10.65
CA TRP A 57 5.09 -12.84 11.79
C TRP A 57 6.55 -13.08 12.19
N GLU A 58 6.84 -12.97 13.49
CA GLU A 58 8.12 -13.31 14.15
C GLU A 58 9.36 -12.95 13.33
N ASP A 59 10.23 -13.89 13.05
CA ASP A 59 11.46 -13.74 12.28
C ASP A 59 11.30 -14.08 10.79
N GLN A 60 10.08 -14.36 10.34
CA GLN A 60 9.80 -14.70 8.94
C GLN A 60 9.96 -13.48 8.02
N ASN A 61 10.69 -13.63 6.93
CA ASN A 61 10.95 -12.57 5.96
C ASN A 61 9.83 -12.36 4.93
N ASP A 62 8.73 -13.09 5.08
CA ASP A 62 7.51 -12.83 4.34
C ASP A 62 7.10 -11.37 4.51
N ASN A 63 6.70 -10.76 3.40
CA ASN A 63 6.54 -9.32 3.34
C ASN A 63 5.35 -8.94 2.49
N ALA A 64 4.87 -7.71 2.71
CA ALA A 64 3.89 -7.07 1.86
C ALA A 64 4.42 -5.73 1.36
N LYS A 65 4.10 -5.40 0.11
CA LYS A 65 4.41 -4.13 -0.54
C LYS A 65 3.15 -3.58 -1.19
N ILE A 66 2.95 -2.27 -1.10
CA ILE A 66 1.84 -1.58 -1.76
C ILE A 66 2.42 -0.65 -2.82
N SER A 67 1.94 -0.79 -4.05
CA SER A 67 2.32 0.01 -5.22
C SER A 67 1.13 0.85 -5.67
N LEU A 68 1.34 2.15 -5.81
CA LEU A 68 0.42 3.10 -6.43
C LEU A 68 0.91 3.47 -7.82
N THR A 69 0.07 3.20 -8.82
CA THR A 69 0.30 3.59 -10.21
C THR A 69 -0.82 4.52 -10.66
N PHE A 70 -0.46 5.70 -11.18
CA PHE A 70 -1.41 6.56 -11.87
C PHE A 70 -1.48 6.22 -13.35
N LEU A 71 -2.69 6.15 -13.90
CA LEU A 71 -2.94 5.88 -15.30
C LEU A 71 -3.71 7.03 -15.94
N ASN A 72 -3.44 7.32 -17.21
CA ASN A 72 -4.24 8.22 -18.02
C ASN A 72 -5.53 7.55 -18.53
N GLN A 73 -6.34 8.31 -19.28
CA GLN A 73 -7.60 7.82 -19.87
C GLN A 73 -7.44 6.63 -20.83
N PHE A 74 -6.24 6.40 -21.36
CA PHE A 74 -5.91 5.29 -22.24
C PHE A 74 -5.31 4.09 -21.47
N SER A 75 -5.42 4.10 -20.14
CA SER A 75 -4.82 3.08 -19.24
C SER A 75 -3.29 2.99 -19.31
N GLN A 76 -2.61 4.04 -19.78
CA GLN A 76 -1.16 4.11 -19.80
C GLN A 76 -0.66 4.73 -18.50
N GLN A 77 0.43 4.19 -17.94
CA GLN A 77 1.06 4.77 -16.76
C GLN A 77 1.54 6.19 -17.04
N VAL A 78 1.28 7.09 -16.09
CA VAL A 78 1.82 8.45 -16.05
C VAL A 78 2.55 8.67 -14.73
N GLY A 79 3.68 9.37 -14.80
CA GLY A 79 4.57 9.55 -13.65
C GLY A 79 5.23 8.25 -13.16
N TYR A 80 5.76 8.31 -11.95
CA TYR A 80 6.47 7.20 -11.31
C TYR A 80 5.52 6.36 -10.45
N VAL A 81 5.82 5.05 -10.34
CA VAL A 81 5.15 4.16 -9.37
C VAL A 81 5.64 4.51 -7.97
N THR A 82 4.70 4.79 -7.06
CA THR A 82 5.02 5.03 -5.65
C THR A 82 4.86 3.75 -4.86
N ASN A 83 5.83 3.41 -4.01
CA ASN A 83 5.80 2.18 -3.21
C ASN A 83 5.91 2.50 -1.72
N ILE A 84 5.17 1.74 -0.90
CA ILE A 84 5.43 1.62 0.54
C ILE A 84 5.66 0.15 0.89
N GLY A 85 6.64 -0.10 1.76
CA GLY A 85 7.22 -1.43 1.93
C GLY A 85 8.20 -1.81 0.80
N PRO A 86 8.66 -3.07 0.74
CA PRO A 86 8.27 -4.17 1.61
C PRO A 86 8.69 -3.94 3.07
N VAL A 87 7.97 -4.54 4.00
CA VAL A 87 8.41 -4.66 5.40
C VAL A 87 8.86 -6.09 5.65
N SER A 88 10.14 -6.26 5.97
CA SER A 88 10.80 -7.53 6.24
C SER A 88 10.85 -7.87 7.74
N ALA A 89 11.45 -9.00 8.13
CA ALA A 89 11.65 -9.32 9.54
C ALA A 89 12.60 -8.35 10.24
N SER A 90 13.68 -7.91 9.56
CA SER A 90 14.65 -6.98 10.14
C SER A 90 14.06 -5.60 10.40
N ASP A 91 13.19 -5.10 9.51
CA ASP A 91 12.42 -3.86 9.74
C ASP A 91 11.60 -3.94 11.04
N ARG A 92 11.09 -5.14 11.35
CA ARG A 92 10.27 -5.44 12.51
C ARG A 92 11.08 -5.85 13.74
N ASN A 93 12.41 -5.76 13.71
CA ASN A 93 13.30 -6.29 14.76
C ASN A 93 12.99 -7.74 15.14
N TYR A 94 12.63 -8.57 14.15
CA TYR A 94 12.34 -10.00 14.32
C TYR A 94 11.19 -10.33 15.28
N ILE A 95 10.22 -9.42 15.44
CA ILE A 95 9.00 -9.64 16.24
C ILE A 95 7.73 -9.42 15.43
N SER A 96 6.64 -10.13 15.78
CA SER A 96 5.32 -9.93 15.17
C SER A 96 4.78 -8.53 15.46
N MET A 97 4.81 -7.65 14.46
CA MET A 97 4.31 -6.27 14.57
C MET A 97 3.96 -5.72 13.19
N MET A 98 3.23 -4.61 13.17
CA MET A 98 3.00 -3.82 11.97
C MET A 98 3.65 -2.45 12.12
N LEU A 99 4.28 -1.98 11.05
CA LEU A 99 4.93 -0.69 10.99
C LEU A 99 4.14 0.22 10.08
N TYR A 100 3.88 1.44 10.54
CA TYR A 100 3.31 2.46 9.69
C TYR A 100 4.33 2.82 8.60
N ARG A 101 3.86 2.84 7.35
CA ARG A 101 4.63 3.25 6.17
C ARG A 101 3.79 4.20 5.35
N GLU A 102 4.46 5.20 4.80
CA GLU A 102 3.81 6.17 3.94
C GLU A 102 4.76 6.74 2.90
N ALA A 103 4.16 7.23 1.81
CA ALA A 103 4.82 7.99 0.77
C ALA A 103 3.82 8.98 0.18
N GLY A 104 4.30 10.10 -0.34
CA GLY A 104 3.46 11.12 -0.95
C GLY A 104 4.17 11.82 -2.09
N GLY A 105 3.41 12.63 -2.81
CA GLY A 105 3.90 13.42 -3.93
C GLY A 105 2.77 14.13 -4.64
N VAL A 106 3.08 14.74 -5.78
CA VAL A 106 2.08 15.38 -6.65
C VAL A 106 1.45 14.33 -7.55
N VAL A 107 0.13 14.39 -7.75
CA VAL A 107 -0.57 13.55 -8.73
C VAL A 107 -0.10 13.97 -10.14
N PRO A 108 0.42 13.04 -10.97
CA PRO A 108 0.95 13.39 -12.29
C PRO A 108 -0.10 14.00 -13.23
N ILE A 109 0.33 14.92 -14.09
CA ILE A 109 -0.50 15.47 -15.18
C ILE A 109 -1.11 14.34 -16.00
N GLY A 110 -2.39 14.46 -16.34
CA GLY A 110 -3.11 13.49 -17.16
C GLY A 110 -3.56 12.23 -16.41
N ALA A 111 -3.28 12.11 -15.10
CA ALA A 111 -3.82 11.02 -14.29
C ALA A 111 -5.35 11.09 -14.25
N ARG A 112 -6.00 9.94 -14.48
CA ARG A 112 -7.46 9.76 -14.42
C ARG A 112 -7.85 8.57 -13.55
N VAL A 113 -6.91 7.66 -13.32
CA VAL A 113 -7.11 6.47 -12.51
C VAL A 113 -5.92 6.31 -11.56
N ALA A 114 -6.19 5.96 -10.31
CA ALA A 114 -5.20 5.44 -9.37
C ALA A 114 -5.41 3.94 -9.20
N LYS A 115 -4.38 3.14 -9.49
CA LYS A 115 -4.38 1.70 -9.21
C LYS A 115 -3.51 1.44 -7.99
N VAL A 116 -4.11 0.91 -6.93
CA VAL A 116 -3.41 0.44 -5.74
C VAL A 116 -3.30 -1.08 -5.83
N LEU A 117 -2.08 -1.60 -5.85
CA LEU A 117 -1.78 -3.02 -5.86
C LEU A 117 -1.05 -3.38 -4.57
N VAL A 118 -1.52 -4.41 -3.89
CA VAL A 118 -0.79 -5.04 -2.79
C VAL A 118 -0.23 -6.37 -3.28
N THR A 119 1.05 -6.59 -2.99
CA THR A 119 1.72 -7.88 -3.23
C THR A 119 2.24 -8.41 -1.91
N PHE A 120 1.84 -9.64 -1.59
CA PHE A 120 2.35 -10.43 -0.48
C PHE A 120 3.32 -11.46 -1.03
N THR A 121 4.53 -11.54 -0.50
CA THR A 121 5.57 -12.43 -0.99
C THR A 121 6.07 -13.32 0.13
N ARG A 122 5.93 -14.63 -0.08
CA ARG A 122 6.53 -15.66 0.79
C ARG A 122 8.00 -15.80 0.44
N THR A 123 8.85 -15.77 1.45
CA THR A 123 10.31 -15.90 1.32
C THR A 123 10.82 -17.24 1.82
N ALA A 124 10.09 -17.90 2.73
CA ALA A 124 10.41 -19.24 3.23
C ALA A 124 9.15 -19.96 3.75
N GLN A 125 9.27 -21.25 4.07
CA GLN A 125 8.22 -22.08 4.69
C GLN A 125 6.90 -22.20 3.89
N LYS A 126 5.78 -22.54 4.59
CA LYS A 126 4.48 -22.93 4.02
C LYS A 126 3.44 -21.79 4.02
N SER A 127 3.42 -20.92 5.03
CA SER A 127 2.55 -19.73 5.08
C SER A 127 3.21 -18.54 4.39
N ASN A 128 2.40 -17.58 3.95
CA ASN A 128 2.81 -16.26 3.50
C ASN A 128 2.26 -15.26 4.51
N ASP A 129 3.09 -14.95 5.50
CA ASP A 129 2.70 -14.18 6.67
C ASP A 129 2.90 -12.66 6.50
N GLY A 130 3.18 -12.20 5.28
CA GLY A 130 3.12 -10.78 4.94
C GLY A 130 1.71 -10.24 5.18
N SER A 131 1.60 -9.08 5.84
CA SER A 131 0.31 -8.52 6.25
C SER A 131 0.23 -7.00 6.03
N VAL A 132 -0.98 -6.52 5.79
CA VAL A 132 -1.31 -5.09 5.68
C VAL A 132 -2.62 -4.79 6.40
N ASP A 133 -2.75 -3.59 6.94
CA ASP A 133 -3.97 -3.09 7.56
C ASP A 133 -4.10 -1.58 7.30
N ASN A 134 -5.34 -1.08 7.26
CA ASN A 134 -5.69 0.34 7.08
C ASN A 134 -4.92 1.03 5.93
N ILE A 135 -4.99 0.44 4.73
CA ILE A 135 -4.48 1.09 3.51
C ILE A 135 -5.31 2.33 3.23
N ALA A 136 -4.65 3.47 3.05
CA ALA A 136 -5.31 4.73 2.70
C ALA A 136 -4.56 5.45 1.58
N LEU A 137 -5.32 5.89 0.57
CA LEU A 137 -4.90 6.86 -0.43
C LEU A 137 -5.71 8.13 -0.23
N VAL A 138 -5.04 9.22 0.12
CA VAL A 138 -5.67 10.53 0.34
C VAL A 138 -5.19 11.51 -0.71
N LEU A 139 -6.13 12.16 -1.40
CA LEU A 139 -5.86 13.29 -2.29
C LEU A 139 -6.17 14.60 -1.56
N HIS A 140 -5.30 15.58 -1.71
CA HIS A 140 -5.43 16.89 -1.06
C HIS A 140 -4.77 17.99 -1.90
N GLN A 141 -5.08 19.23 -1.59
CA GLN A 141 -4.45 20.42 -2.20
C GLN A 141 -3.51 21.04 -1.18
#